data_AF-A0A8T3YIB7-F1
#
_entry.id   AF-A0A8T3YIB7-F1
#
_cell.length_a   1.000
_cell.length_b   1.000
_cell.length_c   1.000
_cell.angle_alpha   90.00
_cell.angle_beta   90.00
_cell.angle_gamma   90.00
#
_symmetry.space_group_name_H-M   'P 1'
#
loop_
_entity.id
_entity.type
_entity.pdbx_description
1 polymer ?
#
loop_
_entity_poly.entity_id
_entity_poly.type
_entity_poly.pdbx_seq_one_letter_code
_entity_poly.pdbx_strand_id
1 'polypeptide(L)'
;MEKDKIIAATLVAALIFLVVAFIGLVAITGFVFLASGNSDTNSDDTPAINSVVVDANKLKDSNSVSGADSNANADANSQKEPAAPVCGNKVKETGEACEADSECSASQLCKSCKCEDKPPEIKAAPDISIVESSMLYQCITKGGKKGLGIKYIEFKNSGSSDYEVNGILTVSSSVGSVSDKITSNATKSFTIKAGQAYTDFYISKIPGVEPPPFLFLGNGPSKPTIKIDFGNKQYVEKTYTLSTAEFEKGGGVSGSCP
;
A
#
# COMPACT_ATOMS: atom_id res chain seq x y z
N MET A 1 63.57 27.36 10.78
CA MET A 1 63.35 27.93 9.43
C MET A 1 62.62 26.99 8.47
N GLU A 2 62.95 25.69 8.37
CA GLU A 2 62.15 24.80 7.50
C GLU A 2 60.85 24.29 8.15
N LYS A 3 60.85 23.99 9.45
CA LYS A 3 59.64 23.54 10.18
C LYS A 3 58.54 24.60 10.22
N ASP A 4 58.92 25.87 10.34
CA ASP A 4 57.98 26.99 10.41
C ASP A 4 57.24 27.21 9.08
N LYS A 5 57.91 26.92 7.95
CA LYS A 5 57.30 27.01 6.61
C LYS A 5 56.29 25.89 6.35
N ILE A 6 56.55 24.68 6.86
CA ILE A 6 55.63 23.54 6.73
C ILE A 6 54.36 23.77 7.55
N ILE A 7 54.50 24.29 8.78
CA ILE A 7 53.35 24.61 9.64
C ILE A 7 52.50 25.71 9.00
N ALA A 8 53.13 26.77 8.47
CA ALA A 8 52.42 27.83 7.78
C ALA A 8 51.67 27.33 6.53
N ALA A 9 52.30 26.50 5.70
CA ALA A 9 51.67 25.92 4.51
C ALA A 9 50.46 25.03 4.87
N THR A 10 50.57 24.26 5.94
CA THR A 10 49.50 23.37 6.40
C THR A 10 48.30 24.16 6.93
N LEU A 11 48.54 25.25 7.67
CA LEU A 11 47.48 26.14 8.16
C LEU A 11 46.74 26.85 7.03
N VAL A 12 47.46 27.30 6.00
CA VAL A 12 46.85 27.94 4.82
C VAL A 12 45.98 26.96 4.04
N ALA A 13 46.45 25.71 3.83
CA ALA A 13 45.67 24.68 3.16
C ALA A 13 44.38 24.32 3.93
N ALA A 14 44.47 24.20 5.26
CA ALA A 14 43.32 23.91 6.12
C ALA A 14 42.28 25.06 6.10
N LEU A 15 42.74 26.31 6.10
CA LEU A 15 41.86 27.49 6.02
C LEU A 15 41.09 27.53 4.69
N ILE A 16 41.77 27.25 3.57
CA ILE A 16 41.13 27.22 2.24
C ILE A 16 40.04 26.14 2.19
N PHE A 17 40.31 24.94 2.71
CA PHE A 17 39.33 23.86 2.78
C PHE A 17 38.09 24.24 3.60
N LEU A 18 38.30 24.94 4.72
CA LEU A 18 37.20 25.39 5.58
C LEU A 18 36.34 26.46 4.89
N VAL A 19 36.95 27.42 4.18
CA VAL A 19 36.23 28.44 3.42
C VAL A 19 35.41 27.83 2.28
N VAL A 20 35.96 26.86 1.53
CA VAL A 20 35.24 26.17 0.46
C VAL A 20 34.05 25.37 1.01
N ALA A 21 34.22 24.68 2.14
CA ALA A 21 33.13 23.96 2.80
C ALA A 21 32.00 24.90 3.26
N PHE A 22 32.34 26.09 3.78
CA PHE A 22 31.35 27.09 4.19
C PHE A 22 30.58 27.69 3.01
N ILE A 23 31.24 27.97 1.89
CA ILE A 23 30.56 28.48 0.68
C ILE A 23 29.61 27.42 0.10
N GLY A 24 30.02 26.14 0.10
CA GLY A 24 29.15 25.03 -0.30
C GLY A 24 27.88 24.90 0.56
N LEU A 25 27.97 25.17 1.86
CA LEU A 25 26.82 25.11 2.78
C LEU A 25 25.82 26.26 2.57
N VAL A 26 26.31 27.46 2.22
CA VAL A 26 25.45 28.64 1.97
C VAL A 26 24.69 28.51 0.64
N ALA A 27 25.28 27.86 -0.38
CA ALA A 27 24.58 27.61 -1.64
C ALA A 27 23.39 26.65 -1.51
N ILE A 28 23.47 25.67 -0.59
CA ILE A 28 22.40 24.67 -0.38
C ILE A 28 21.25 25.26 0.45
N THR A 29 21.55 26.17 1.39
CA THR A 29 20.53 26.81 2.24
C THR A 29 19.87 28.03 1.59
N GLY A 30 20.57 28.73 0.68
CA GLY A 30 19.99 29.84 -0.08
C GLY A 30 18.97 29.44 -1.15
N PHE A 31 19.03 28.20 -1.66
CA PHE A 31 18.12 27.72 -2.70
C PHE A 31 16.75 27.26 -2.16
N VAL A 32 16.63 27.03 -0.84
CA VAL A 32 15.38 26.55 -0.23
C VAL A 32 14.42 27.69 0.15
N PHE A 33 14.89 28.95 0.20
CA PHE A 33 14.07 30.08 0.66
C PHE A 33 13.37 30.91 -0.43
N LEU A 34 13.58 30.60 -1.73
CA LEU A 34 13.02 31.37 -2.86
C LEU A 34 11.85 30.69 -3.60
N ALA A 35 11.35 29.54 -3.12
CA ALA A 35 10.30 28.77 -3.80
C ALA A 35 8.96 28.68 -3.02
N SER A 36 8.67 29.64 -2.14
CA SER A 36 7.38 29.72 -1.42
C SER A 36 6.73 31.08 -1.65
N GLY A 37 6.46 31.39 -2.92
CA GLY A 37 5.68 32.55 -3.35
C GLY A 37 4.32 32.11 -3.88
N ASN A 38 3.30 32.29 -3.04
CA ASN A 38 1.96 32.81 -3.35
C ASN A 38 1.19 32.25 -4.57
N SER A 39 0.04 31.61 -4.34
CA SER A 39 -1.13 31.68 -5.24
C SER A 39 -2.39 31.25 -4.49
N ASP A 40 -3.08 32.23 -3.91
CA ASP A 40 -4.52 32.19 -3.71
C ASP A 40 -5.20 32.46 -5.07
N THR A 41 -6.22 31.69 -5.42
CA THR A 41 -7.48 32.21 -5.96
C THR A 41 -8.56 31.14 -6.02
N ASN A 42 -9.70 31.49 -5.44
CA ASN A 42 -10.99 30.82 -5.52
C ASN A 42 -11.40 30.47 -6.95
N SER A 43 -12.11 29.35 -7.11
CA SER A 43 -13.34 29.32 -7.92
C SER A 43 -14.26 28.21 -7.41
N ASP A 44 -15.34 28.73 -6.85
CA ASP A 44 -16.65 28.14 -6.63
C ASP A 44 -17.16 27.46 -7.91
N ASP A 45 -17.66 26.23 -7.80
CA ASP A 45 -18.86 25.78 -8.52
C ASP A 45 -19.24 24.36 -8.10
N THR A 46 -20.33 24.29 -7.33
CA THR A 46 -21.03 23.06 -6.95
C THR A 46 -22.18 22.86 -7.95
N PRO A 47 -22.53 21.61 -8.29
CA PRO A 47 -23.96 21.30 -8.34
C PRO A 47 -24.32 20.10 -7.46
N ALA A 48 -25.38 20.34 -6.69
CA ALA A 48 -26.05 19.41 -5.80
C ALA A 48 -26.67 18.23 -6.56
N ILE A 49 -26.60 17.03 -5.97
CA ILE A 49 -27.50 15.92 -6.29
C ILE A 49 -28.12 15.41 -5.00
N ASN A 50 -29.45 15.35 -5.04
CA ASN A 50 -30.41 15.08 -3.98
C ASN A 50 -30.13 13.79 -3.19
N SER A 51 -30.06 13.93 -1.87
CA SER A 51 -30.22 12.84 -0.91
C SER A 51 -31.72 12.55 -0.72
N VAL A 52 -32.17 11.40 -1.21
CA VAL A 52 -33.47 10.85 -0.81
C VAL A 52 -33.32 10.20 0.56
N VAL A 53 -33.98 10.81 1.54
CA VAL A 53 -34.23 10.26 2.87
C VAL A 53 -35.26 9.13 2.71
N VAL A 54 -34.90 7.90 3.11
CA VAL A 54 -35.90 6.85 3.34
C VAL A 54 -36.12 6.75 4.84
N ASP A 55 -37.26 7.28 5.24
CA ASP A 55 -37.77 7.30 6.60
C ASP A 55 -38.13 5.90 7.10
N ALA A 56 -37.93 5.73 8.40
CA ALA A 56 -38.22 4.52 9.15
C ALA A 56 -39.73 4.33 9.30
N ASN A 57 -40.31 3.32 8.64
CA ASN A 57 -41.67 2.88 8.94
C ASN A 57 -41.65 1.72 9.94
N LYS A 58 -41.90 2.06 11.21
CA LYS A 58 -42.22 1.14 12.29
C LYS A 58 -43.61 1.48 12.82
N LEU A 59 -44.55 0.53 12.63
CA LEU A 59 -45.80 0.31 13.40
C LEU A 59 -46.86 1.42 13.23
N LYS A 60 -48.18 1.20 13.19
CA LYS A 60 -49.11 0.12 13.54
C LYS A 60 -50.46 0.60 12.99
N ASP A 61 -51.37 -0.29 12.61
CA ASP A 61 -52.64 -0.39 13.31
C ASP A 61 -53.46 -1.59 12.87
N SER A 62 -53.96 -2.28 13.89
CA SER A 62 -54.85 -3.41 13.84
C SER A 62 -56.28 -2.93 13.59
N ASN A 63 -57.09 -3.69 12.84
CA ASN A 63 -58.43 -3.97 13.34
C ASN A 63 -59.01 -5.29 12.83
N SER A 64 -59.88 -5.82 13.67
CA SER A 64 -60.30 -7.21 13.83
C SER A 64 -61.70 -7.51 13.24
N VAL A 65 -62.03 -8.81 13.22
CA VAL A 65 -63.38 -9.45 13.11
C VAL A 65 -63.91 -9.53 11.66
N SER A 66 -64.31 -10.68 11.10
CA SER A 66 -65.23 -11.72 11.59
C SER A 66 -65.09 -13.00 10.72
N GLY A 67 -65.37 -14.17 11.30
CA GLY A 67 -65.05 -15.50 10.73
C GLY A 67 -65.97 -16.10 9.66
N ALA A 68 -65.61 -17.31 9.23
CA ALA A 68 -66.49 -18.40 8.78
C ALA A 68 -65.64 -19.66 8.55
N ASP A 69 -66.26 -20.80 8.85
CA ASP A 69 -65.71 -22.15 8.82
C ASP A 69 -65.34 -22.68 7.42
N SER A 70 -64.48 -23.70 7.44
CA SER A 70 -64.47 -24.88 6.54
C SER A 70 -64.22 -24.72 5.03
N ASN A 71 -63.05 -25.26 4.64
CA ASN A 71 -62.89 -26.31 3.60
C ASN A 71 -63.44 -26.01 2.19
N ALA A 72 -62.54 -25.71 1.22
CA ALA A 72 -62.41 -26.48 -0.02
C ALA A 72 -61.50 -25.78 -1.04
N ASN A 73 -60.69 -26.64 -1.66
CA ASN A 73 -60.26 -26.61 -3.04
C ASN A 73 -59.01 -25.79 -3.42
N ALA A 74 -58.09 -26.54 -3.99
CA ALA A 74 -56.82 -26.12 -4.55
C ALA A 74 -57.02 -25.22 -5.76
N ASP A 75 -56.29 -24.11 -5.81
CA ASP A 75 -55.48 -23.72 -6.98
C ASP A 75 -54.51 -22.62 -6.54
N ALA A 76 -53.42 -23.00 -5.88
CA ALA A 76 -52.34 -22.09 -5.60
C ALA A 76 -51.39 -22.09 -6.80
N ASN A 77 -51.73 -21.31 -7.82
CA ASN A 77 -50.76 -20.76 -8.74
C ASN A 77 -49.89 -19.74 -7.97
N SER A 78 -49.07 -20.26 -7.06
CA SER A 78 -47.97 -19.52 -6.47
C SER A 78 -46.94 -19.40 -7.57
N GLN A 79 -46.97 -18.28 -8.31
CA GLN A 79 -45.81 -17.80 -9.04
C GLN A 79 -44.68 -17.67 -8.01
N LYS A 80 -43.90 -18.74 -7.88
CA LYS A 80 -42.64 -18.75 -7.17
C LYS A 80 -41.79 -17.71 -7.89
N GLU A 81 -41.48 -16.63 -7.18
CA GLU A 81 -40.53 -15.62 -7.64
C GLU A 81 -39.32 -16.34 -8.26
N PRO A 82 -38.90 -16.00 -9.50
CA PRO A 82 -37.78 -16.67 -10.13
C PRO A 82 -36.60 -16.63 -9.16
N ALA A 83 -36.03 -17.79 -8.85
CA ALA A 83 -34.84 -17.85 -8.01
C ALA A 83 -33.80 -16.91 -8.61
N ALA A 84 -33.17 -16.09 -7.78
CA ALA A 84 -32.09 -15.22 -8.23
C ALA A 84 -31.03 -16.10 -8.91
N PRO A 85 -30.52 -15.70 -10.09
CA PRO A 85 -29.53 -16.49 -10.82
C PRO A 85 -28.29 -16.75 -9.94
N VAL A 86 -27.76 -17.98 -10.02
CA VAL A 86 -26.66 -18.49 -9.21
C VAL A 86 -25.48 -18.87 -10.11
N CYS A 87 -24.51 -17.95 -10.17
CA CYS A 87 -23.28 -18.16 -10.94
C CYS A 87 -22.53 -19.43 -10.53
N GLY A 88 -22.08 -20.18 -11.53
CA GLY A 88 -21.14 -21.29 -11.33
C GLY A 88 -21.81 -22.59 -10.90
N ASN A 89 -23.14 -22.68 -11.07
CA ASN A 89 -23.89 -23.91 -10.93
C ASN A 89 -23.84 -24.78 -12.22
N LYS A 90 -23.16 -24.30 -13.27
CA LYS A 90 -23.01 -24.91 -14.60
C LYS A 90 -24.29 -24.91 -15.43
N VAL A 91 -25.28 -24.13 -15.05
CA VAL A 91 -26.57 -24.00 -15.70
C VAL A 91 -26.79 -22.54 -15.97
N LYS A 92 -26.77 -22.14 -17.25
CA LYS A 92 -26.98 -20.75 -17.63
C LYS A 92 -28.44 -20.34 -17.40
N GLU A 93 -28.68 -19.60 -16.33
CA GLU A 93 -29.98 -19.10 -15.93
C GLU A 93 -30.33 -17.79 -16.65
N THR A 94 -31.62 -17.44 -16.66
CA THR A 94 -32.08 -16.20 -17.32
C THR A 94 -31.51 -14.99 -16.58
N GLY A 95 -30.68 -14.21 -17.28
CA GLY A 95 -30.01 -13.03 -16.71
C GLY A 95 -28.51 -13.20 -16.49
N GLU A 96 -27.96 -14.39 -16.71
CA GLU A 96 -26.52 -14.66 -16.60
C GLU A 96 -25.81 -14.46 -17.95
N ALA A 97 -24.69 -13.74 -17.93
CA ALA A 97 -23.83 -13.60 -19.10
C ALA A 97 -22.90 -14.81 -19.26
N CYS A 98 -22.49 -15.44 -18.15
CA CYS A 98 -21.53 -16.53 -18.12
C CYS A 98 -21.74 -17.43 -16.90
N GLU A 99 -21.37 -18.71 -17.05
CA GLU A 99 -21.25 -19.68 -15.95
C GLU A 99 -19.79 -20.06 -15.60
N ALA A 100 -18.88 -19.82 -16.53
CA ALA A 100 -17.47 -20.10 -16.38
C ALA A 100 -16.64 -19.13 -17.22
N ASP A 101 -15.37 -18.96 -16.87
CA ASP A 101 -14.42 -18.10 -17.60
C ASP A 101 -14.32 -18.47 -19.09
N SER A 102 -14.54 -19.74 -19.44
CA SER A 102 -14.54 -20.21 -20.82
C SER A 102 -15.68 -19.67 -21.68
N GLU A 103 -16.74 -19.13 -21.05
CA GLU A 103 -17.84 -18.45 -21.76
C GLU A 103 -17.57 -16.97 -22.01
N CYS A 104 -16.49 -16.43 -21.43
CA CYS A 104 -16.06 -15.05 -21.60
C CYS A 104 -14.93 -14.94 -22.64
N SER A 105 -14.63 -13.71 -23.05
CA SER A 105 -13.47 -13.46 -23.92
C SER A 105 -12.16 -13.80 -23.20
N ALA A 106 -11.08 -14.01 -23.96
CA ALA A 106 -9.78 -14.36 -23.40
C ALA A 106 -9.21 -13.31 -22.42
N SER A 107 -9.68 -12.06 -22.48
CA SER A 107 -9.33 -10.98 -21.57
C SER A 107 -10.30 -10.83 -20.39
N GLN A 108 -11.27 -11.71 -20.21
CA GLN A 108 -12.34 -11.60 -19.22
C GLN A 108 -12.45 -12.85 -18.34
N LEU A 109 -13.05 -12.69 -17.15
CA LEU A 109 -13.40 -13.74 -16.20
C LEU A 109 -14.89 -13.66 -15.90
N CYS A 110 -15.48 -14.81 -15.62
CA CYS A 110 -16.84 -14.87 -15.14
C CYS A 110 -16.89 -14.54 -13.65
N LYS A 111 -17.43 -13.37 -13.32
CA LYS A 111 -17.56 -12.89 -11.96
C LYS A 111 -18.99 -12.39 -11.74
N SER A 112 -19.67 -12.95 -10.74
CA SER A 112 -21.07 -12.61 -10.42
C SER A 112 -22.00 -12.70 -11.64
N CYS A 113 -21.93 -13.81 -12.39
CA CYS A 113 -22.66 -14.06 -13.63
C CYS A 113 -22.38 -13.05 -14.76
N LYS A 114 -21.30 -12.25 -14.68
CA LYS A 114 -20.91 -11.25 -15.69
C LYS A 114 -19.49 -11.50 -16.18
N CYS A 115 -19.26 -11.29 -17.47
CA CYS A 115 -17.91 -11.24 -17.99
C CYS A 115 -17.29 -9.89 -17.61
N GLU A 116 -16.38 -9.92 -16.63
CA GLU A 116 -15.60 -8.76 -16.19
C GLU A 116 -14.19 -8.88 -16.75
N ASP A 117 -13.54 -7.76 -17.09
CA ASP A 117 -12.16 -7.78 -17.56
C ASP A 117 -11.24 -8.39 -16.49
N LYS A 118 -10.30 -9.22 -16.95
CA LYS A 118 -9.25 -9.80 -16.12
C LYS A 118 -8.51 -8.65 -15.42
N PRO A 119 -8.25 -8.77 -14.11
CA PRO A 119 -7.30 -7.88 -13.46
C PRO A 119 -5.97 -7.88 -14.25
N PRO A 120 -5.34 -6.72 -14.44
CA PRO A 120 -4.06 -6.66 -15.13
C PRO A 120 -3.04 -7.58 -14.45
N GLU A 121 -2.34 -8.37 -15.26
CA GLU A 121 -1.27 -9.24 -14.76
C GLU A 121 -0.09 -8.38 -14.30
N ILE A 122 0.11 -8.28 -12.99
CA ILE A 122 1.21 -7.52 -12.39
C ILE A 122 2.48 -8.36 -12.46
N LYS A 123 3.53 -7.84 -13.10
CA LYS A 123 4.81 -8.56 -13.30
C LYS A 123 5.89 -8.08 -12.34
N ALA A 124 6.89 -8.91 -12.05
CA ALA A 124 8.06 -8.47 -11.30
C ALA A 124 8.79 -7.34 -12.06
N ALA A 125 9.30 -6.35 -11.34
CA ALA A 125 10.19 -5.32 -11.87
C ALA A 125 11.62 -5.89 -11.94
N PRO A 126 12.11 -6.32 -13.12
CA PRO A 126 13.32 -7.14 -13.22
C PRO A 126 14.59 -6.41 -12.77
N ASP A 127 14.63 -5.09 -12.96
CA ASP A 127 15.78 -4.25 -12.65
C ASP A 127 15.73 -3.61 -11.26
N ILE A 128 14.62 -3.79 -10.53
CA ILE A 128 14.42 -3.22 -9.21
C ILE A 128 14.60 -4.31 -8.16
N SER A 129 15.49 -4.07 -7.21
CA SER A 129 15.78 -4.98 -6.12
C SER A 129 15.71 -4.28 -4.78
N ILE A 130 15.32 -5.02 -3.74
CA ILE A 130 15.36 -4.54 -2.36
C ILE A 130 16.76 -4.79 -1.80
N VAL A 131 17.34 -3.76 -1.16
CA VAL A 131 18.65 -3.84 -0.51
C VAL A 131 18.47 -4.27 0.95
N GLU A 132 18.74 -5.54 1.25
CA GLU A 132 18.50 -6.15 2.56
C GLU A 132 19.35 -5.51 3.68
N SER A 133 20.61 -5.17 3.39
CA SER A 133 21.56 -4.62 4.37
C SER A 133 21.22 -3.23 4.89
N SER A 134 20.32 -2.49 4.23
CA SER A 134 19.92 -1.14 4.60
C SER A 134 18.53 -1.07 5.23
N MET A 135 17.82 -2.20 5.37
CA MET A 135 16.54 -2.22 6.07
C MET A 135 16.67 -1.76 7.52
N LEU A 136 15.76 -0.90 7.96
CA LEU A 136 15.67 -0.50 9.37
C LEU A 136 14.44 -1.11 10.02
N TYR A 137 14.65 -1.67 11.20
CA TYR A 137 13.63 -2.36 11.97
C TYR A 137 13.27 -1.60 13.25
N GLN A 138 12.08 -1.88 13.78
CA GLN A 138 11.61 -1.37 15.05
C GLN A 138 10.74 -2.42 15.74
N CYS A 139 10.86 -2.55 17.06
CA CYS A 139 9.90 -3.34 17.82
C CYS A 139 8.54 -2.66 17.87
N ILE A 140 7.51 -3.42 17.52
CA ILE A 140 6.13 -2.97 17.49
C ILE A 140 5.22 -3.97 18.21
N THR A 141 4.02 -3.54 18.54
CA THR A 141 2.95 -4.42 19.01
C THR A 141 1.82 -4.40 17.99
N LYS A 142 1.44 -5.57 17.47
CA LYS A 142 0.34 -5.71 16.51
C LYS A 142 -0.55 -6.87 16.94
N GLY A 143 -1.85 -6.62 17.09
CA GLY A 143 -2.81 -7.64 17.54
C GLY A 143 -2.43 -8.27 18.88
N GLY A 144 -1.89 -7.48 19.82
CA GLY A 144 -1.43 -7.95 21.13
C GLY A 144 -0.10 -8.72 21.13
N LYS A 145 0.54 -8.91 19.96
CA LYS A 145 1.84 -9.56 19.84
C LYS A 145 2.94 -8.53 19.66
N LYS A 146 3.96 -8.56 20.52
CA LYS A 146 5.21 -7.84 20.30
C LYS A 146 5.98 -8.53 19.16
N GLY A 147 6.75 -7.79 18.39
CA GLY A 147 7.60 -8.35 17.35
C GLY A 147 8.27 -7.28 16.50
N LEU A 148 8.90 -7.71 15.42
CA LEU A 148 9.68 -6.84 14.55
C LEU A 148 8.79 -6.24 13.46
N GLY A 149 8.86 -4.94 13.28
CA GLY A 149 8.30 -4.21 12.16
C GLY A 149 9.39 -3.57 11.31
N ILE A 150 9.17 -3.46 10.01
CA ILE A 150 10.05 -2.71 9.12
C ILE A 150 9.61 -1.24 9.03
N LYS A 151 10.59 -0.33 9.12
CA LYS A 151 10.41 1.12 9.09
C LYS A 151 10.87 1.73 7.77
N TYR A 152 11.91 1.16 7.18
CA TYR A 152 12.60 1.71 6.03
C TYR A 152 13.06 0.57 5.11
N ILE A 153 12.93 0.81 3.82
CA ILE A 153 13.37 -0.08 2.74
C ILE A 153 14.17 0.76 1.76
N GLU A 154 15.24 0.21 1.22
CA GLU A 154 15.96 0.82 0.11
C GLU A 154 15.79 -0.04 -1.13
N PHE A 155 15.68 0.61 -2.28
CA PHE A 155 15.67 -0.06 -3.57
C PHE A 155 16.93 0.26 -4.35
N LYS A 156 17.37 -0.67 -5.19
CA LYS A 156 18.41 -0.44 -6.19
C LYS A 156 17.85 -0.71 -7.57
N ASN A 157 18.08 0.23 -8.49
CA ASN A 157 17.82 0.04 -9.91
C ASN A 157 19.12 -0.38 -10.62
N SER A 158 19.18 -1.63 -11.08
CA SER A 158 20.30 -2.15 -11.88
C SER A 158 20.13 -1.96 -13.38
N GLY A 159 19.00 -1.42 -13.82
CA GLY A 159 18.69 -1.16 -15.22
C GLY A 159 19.45 0.05 -15.77
N SER A 160 19.39 0.19 -17.09
CA SER A 160 20.01 1.29 -17.83
C SER A 160 19.14 2.54 -17.94
N SER A 161 17.88 2.48 -17.49
CA SER A 161 16.92 3.57 -17.52
C SER A 161 16.32 3.85 -16.15
N ASP A 162 15.86 5.08 -15.95
CA ASP A 162 15.11 5.47 -14.77
C ASP A 162 13.83 4.64 -14.63
N TYR A 163 13.48 4.31 -13.39
CA TYR A 163 12.27 3.58 -13.07
C TYR A 163 11.27 4.49 -12.37
N GLU A 164 10.19 4.81 -13.06
CA GLU A 164 9.14 5.70 -12.57
C GLU A 164 8.02 4.91 -11.90
N VAL A 165 7.83 5.19 -10.62
CA VAL A 165 6.69 4.73 -9.84
C VAL A 165 5.65 5.83 -9.82
N ASN A 166 4.42 5.49 -10.20
CA ASN A 166 3.26 6.37 -10.09
C ASN A 166 2.02 5.49 -9.91
N GLY A 167 1.50 5.43 -8.68
CA GLY A 167 0.30 4.67 -8.37
C GLY A 167 0.02 4.52 -6.88
N ILE A 168 -1.06 3.78 -6.59
CA ILE A 168 -1.32 3.26 -5.25
C ILE A 168 -0.25 2.22 -4.92
N LEU A 169 0.37 2.35 -3.76
CA LEU A 169 1.38 1.41 -3.30
C LEU A 169 0.74 0.41 -2.35
N THR A 170 1.11 -0.85 -2.50
CA THR A 170 0.84 -1.87 -1.48
C THR A 170 2.16 -2.47 -1.03
N VAL A 171 2.43 -2.41 0.27
CA VAL A 171 3.54 -3.10 0.91
C VAL A 171 2.96 -4.22 1.74
N SER A 172 3.43 -5.44 1.53
CA SER A 172 2.96 -6.62 2.25
C SER A 172 4.12 -7.47 2.75
N SER A 173 3.87 -8.17 3.85
CA SER A 173 4.76 -9.19 4.40
C SER A 173 4.00 -10.49 4.57
N SER A 174 4.70 -11.60 4.42
CA SER A 174 4.15 -12.93 4.71
C SER A 174 5.22 -13.86 5.31
N VAL A 175 4.86 -14.51 6.43
CA VAL A 175 5.62 -15.56 7.13
C VAL A 175 4.65 -16.64 7.57
N GLY A 176 4.64 -17.79 6.89
CA GLY A 176 3.70 -18.87 7.22
C GLY A 176 2.26 -18.37 7.16
N SER A 177 1.53 -18.44 8.27
CA SER A 177 0.16 -17.93 8.40
C SER A 177 0.06 -16.46 8.84
N VAL A 178 1.18 -15.81 9.14
CA VAL A 178 1.22 -14.39 9.51
C VAL A 178 1.42 -13.56 8.25
N SER A 179 0.51 -12.63 8.00
CA SER A 179 0.65 -11.63 6.95
C SER A 179 0.32 -10.24 7.45
N ASP A 180 1.01 -9.24 6.91
CA ASP A 180 0.66 -7.84 7.11
C ASP A 180 0.60 -7.12 5.76
N LYS A 181 -0.20 -6.06 5.69
CA LYS A 181 -0.40 -5.29 4.48
C LYS A 181 -0.68 -3.82 4.82
N ILE A 182 -0.02 -2.95 4.08
CA ILE A 182 -0.20 -1.50 4.10
C ILE A 182 -0.47 -1.07 2.67
N THR A 183 -1.58 -0.39 2.44
CA THR A 183 -1.94 0.16 1.13
C THR A 183 -2.10 1.67 1.26
N SER A 184 -1.50 2.44 0.35
CA SER A 184 -1.68 3.89 0.34
C SER A 184 -3.11 4.25 -0.06
N ASN A 185 -3.69 5.30 0.53
CA ASN A 185 -5.00 5.80 0.11
C ASN A 185 -4.91 6.83 -1.02
N ALA A 186 -3.70 7.26 -1.35
CA ALA A 186 -3.41 8.22 -2.41
C ALA A 186 -2.21 7.74 -3.23
N THR A 187 -2.12 8.26 -4.45
CA THR A 187 -1.04 7.99 -5.38
C THR A 187 0.29 8.49 -4.82
N LYS A 188 1.33 7.65 -4.90
CA LYS A 188 2.70 8.04 -4.62
C LYS A 188 3.50 8.00 -5.91
N SER A 189 4.27 9.06 -6.14
CA SER A 189 5.12 9.20 -7.32
C SER A 189 6.58 9.41 -6.90
N PHE A 190 7.48 8.61 -7.46
CA PHE A 190 8.92 8.77 -7.28
C PHE A 190 9.69 8.06 -8.40
N THR A 191 10.96 8.42 -8.57
CA THR A 191 11.83 7.83 -9.58
C THR A 191 13.03 7.17 -8.91
N ILE A 192 13.29 5.91 -9.26
CA ILE A 192 14.53 5.21 -8.89
C ILE A 192 15.48 5.37 -10.08
N LYS A 193 16.48 6.25 -9.92
CA LYS A 193 17.43 6.57 -10.99
C LYS A 193 18.25 5.37 -11.42
N ALA A 194 18.55 5.27 -12.72
CA ALA A 194 19.36 4.19 -13.28
C ALA A 194 20.70 4.05 -12.52
N GLY A 195 21.07 2.84 -12.13
CA GLY A 195 22.30 2.55 -11.40
C GLY A 195 22.37 3.09 -9.96
N GLN A 196 21.31 3.72 -9.45
CA GLN A 196 21.29 4.34 -8.12
C GLN A 196 20.39 3.59 -7.14
N ALA A 197 20.64 3.84 -5.85
CA ALA A 197 19.75 3.43 -4.78
C ALA A 197 18.71 4.53 -4.51
N TYR A 198 17.45 4.14 -4.27
CA TYR A 198 16.42 5.02 -3.76
C TYR A 198 16.30 4.87 -2.24
N THR A 199 16.63 5.95 -1.54
CA THR A 199 16.87 5.96 -0.09
C THR A 199 15.83 6.74 0.72
N ASP A 200 14.65 7.03 0.14
CA ASP A 200 13.59 7.79 0.83
C ASP A 200 12.30 6.99 1.03
N PHE A 201 12.37 5.65 0.98
CA PHE A 201 11.21 4.80 1.22
C PHE A 201 11.07 4.45 2.71
N TYR A 202 10.43 5.35 3.45
CA TYR A 202 9.95 5.08 4.80
C TYR A 202 8.49 4.63 4.76
N ILE A 203 8.16 3.56 5.49
CA ILE A 203 6.78 3.07 5.62
C ILE A 203 5.87 4.15 6.21
N SER A 204 6.43 4.99 7.09
CA SER A 204 5.73 6.16 7.66
C SER A 204 5.47 7.32 6.73
N LYS A 205 6.06 7.30 5.54
CA LYS A 205 5.81 8.27 4.47
C LYS A 205 4.91 7.68 3.38
N ILE A 206 4.19 6.59 3.65
CA ILE A 206 3.17 6.08 2.75
C ILE A 206 1.88 6.88 3.01
N PRO A 207 1.32 7.57 1.99
CA PRO A 207 0.13 8.41 2.17
C PRO A 207 -1.06 7.64 2.71
N GLY A 208 -1.74 8.20 3.72
CA GLY A 208 -3.01 7.68 4.21
C GLY A 208 -2.95 6.50 5.15
N VAL A 209 -1.76 6.15 5.64
CA VAL A 209 -1.61 5.06 6.59
C VAL A 209 -1.70 5.65 8.00
N GLU A 210 -2.74 5.28 8.74
CA GLU A 210 -2.86 5.67 10.13
C GLU A 210 -1.70 5.09 10.97
N PRO A 211 -1.16 5.85 11.93
CA PRO A 211 0.00 5.41 12.69
C PRO A 211 -0.30 4.33 13.74
N PRO A 212 0.71 3.52 14.12
CA PRO A 212 2.07 3.58 13.58
C PRO A 212 2.23 2.69 12.33
N PRO A 213 2.74 3.24 11.22
CA PRO A 213 2.83 2.53 9.95
C PRO A 213 4.14 1.73 9.94
N PHE A 214 4.10 0.57 10.58
CA PHE A 214 5.15 -0.44 10.45
C PHE A 214 4.53 -1.68 9.83
N LEU A 215 5.26 -2.30 8.92
CA LEU A 215 4.86 -3.58 8.37
C LEU A 215 5.44 -4.68 9.27
N PHE A 216 4.57 -5.44 9.94
CA PHE A 216 4.94 -6.49 10.87
C PHE A 216 5.58 -7.68 10.15
N LEU A 217 6.71 -8.17 10.65
CA LEU A 217 7.44 -9.30 10.07
C LEU A 217 7.34 -10.58 10.90
N GLY A 218 6.89 -10.48 12.16
CA GLY A 218 6.78 -11.63 13.06
C GLY A 218 7.35 -11.35 14.45
N ASN A 219 7.29 -12.36 15.30
CA ASN A 219 7.69 -12.32 16.72
C ASN A 219 8.90 -13.22 17.03
N GLY A 220 9.67 -13.62 16.02
CA GLY A 220 10.91 -14.38 16.18
C GLY A 220 11.60 -14.67 14.83
N PRO A 221 12.76 -15.36 14.87
CA PRO A 221 13.53 -15.71 13.68
C PRO A 221 12.67 -16.43 12.64
N SER A 222 12.74 -15.97 11.40
CA SER A 222 11.83 -16.41 10.34
C SER A 222 12.36 -16.05 8.96
N LYS A 223 11.62 -16.42 7.90
CA LYS A 223 11.92 -16.06 6.52
C LYS A 223 10.78 -15.27 5.88
N PRO A 224 10.57 -13.99 6.27
CA PRO A 224 9.55 -13.17 5.65
C PRO A 224 9.82 -12.95 4.18
N THR A 225 8.73 -12.93 3.42
CA THR A 225 8.72 -12.33 2.09
C THR A 225 8.09 -10.96 2.20
N ILE A 226 8.81 -9.93 1.79
CA ILE A 226 8.26 -8.59 1.57
C ILE A 226 7.94 -8.45 0.09
N LYS A 227 6.75 -7.95 -0.21
CA LYS A 227 6.32 -7.60 -1.57
C LYS A 227 5.80 -6.17 -1.61
N ILE A 228 6.28 -5.41 -2.57
CA ILE A 228 5.91 -4.01 -2.80
C ILE A 228 5.34 -3.89 -4.20
N ASP A 229 4.03 -3.69 -4.28
CA ASP A 229 3.31 -3.48 -5.52
C ASP A 229 3.31 -1.98 -5.87
N PHE A 230 3.80 -1.65 -7.06
CA PHE A 230 3.78 -0.32 -7.64
C PHE A 230 2.48 -0.08 -8.44
N GLY A 231 1.33 -0.35 -7.79
CA GLY A 231 0.01 -0.29 -8.39
C GLY A 231 -0.25 -1.43 -9.38
N ASN A 232 -0.84 -1.11 -10.54
CA ASN A 232 -1.25 -2.10 -11.55
C ASN A 232 -0.15 -2.45 -12.56
N LYS A 233 1.08 -1.98 -12.34
CA LYS A 233 2.19 -2.15 -13.30
C LYS A 233 3.05 -3.35 -12.94
N GLN A 234 3.77 -3.21 -11.83
CA GLN A 234 4.81 -4.16 -11.46
C GLN A 234 4.97 -4.24 -9.93
N TYR A 235 5.69 -5.26 -9.48
CA TYR A 235 6.05 -5.44 -8.08
C TYR A 235 7.53 -5.76 -7.91
N VAL A 236 8.05 -5.51 -6.71
CA VAL A 236 9.33 -6.07 -6.27
C VAL A 236 9.09 -6.91 -5.03
N GLU A 237 9.72 -8.08 -4.96
CA GLU A 237 9.61 -8.95 -3.80
C GLU A 237 10.99 -9.47 -3.37
N LYS A 238 11.11 -9.76 -2.08
CA LYS A 238 12.31 -10.33 -1.51
C LYS A 238 11.95 -11.19 -0.31
N THR A 239 12.39 -12.44 -0.35
CA THR A 239 12.49 -13.29 0.83
C THR A 239 13.88 -13.16 1.43
N TYR A 240 13.95 -12.98 2.74
CA TYR A 240 15.21 -12.90 3.48
C TYR A 240 15.08 -13.53 4.86
N THR A 241 16.20 -13.74 5.54
CA THR A 241 16.22 -14.44 6.84
C THR A 241 16.33 -13.42 7.96
N LEU A 242 15.35 -13.37 8.84
CA LEU A 242 15.45 -12.67 10.11
C LEU A 242 16.10 -13.60 11.13
N SER A 243 17.25 -13.21 11.66
CA SER A 243 17.93 -13.89 12.76
C SER A 243 17.59 -13.23 14.10
N THR A 244 18.01 -13.86 15.20
CA THR A 244 17.87 -13.29 16.55
C THR A 244 18.52 -11.91 16.66
N ALA A 245 19.62 -11.65 15.94
CA ALA A 245 20.33 -10.38 16.00
C ALA A 245 19.49 -9.20 15.48
N GLU A 246 18.61 -9.40 14.49
CA GLU A 246 17.69 -8.35 14.03
C GLU A 246 16.64 -8.00 15.10
N PHE A 247 16.16 -8.99 15.86
CA PHE A 247 15.22 -8.77 16.96
C PHE A 247 15.90 -8.01 18.11
N GLU A 248 17.16 -8.34 18.43
CA GLU A 248 17.95 -7.61 19.43
C GLU A 248 18.20 -6.16 19.00
N LYS A 249 18.59 -5.94 17.74
CA LYS A 249 18.78 -4.58 17.17
C LYS A 249 17.50 -3.75 17.16
N GLY A 250 16.36 -4.39 16.87
CA GLY A 250 15.05 -3.72 16.80
C GLY A 250 14.51 -3.23 18.15
N GLY A 251 14.97 -3.82 19.27
CA GLY A 251 14.55 -3.49 20.64
C GLY A 251 15.12 -2.18 21.18
N GLY A 252 16.21 -1.68 20.60
CA GLY A 252 16.97 -0.57 21.17
C GLY A 252 17.40 -0.83 22.63
N VAL A 253 17.76 0.24 23.34
CA VAL A 253 18.31 0.18 24.71
C VAL A 253 17.29 -0.20 25.81
N SER A 254 15.99 -0.32 25.51
CA SER A 254 14.93 -0.36 26.54
C SER A 254 14.07 -1.63 26.59
N GLY A 255 14.43 -2.68 25.84
CA GLY A 255 13.80 -3.99 26.01
C GLY A 255 13.83 -4.79 24.73
N SER A 256 14.29 -6.04 24.83
CA SER A 256 14.32 -6.99 23.74
C SER A 256 12.96 -7.04 23.01
N CYS A 257 13.00 -7.04 21.66
CA CYS A 257 11.90 -7.69 20.95
C CYS A 257 11.81 -9.14 21.45
N PRO A 258 10.61 -9.75 21.44
CA PRO A 258 10.42 -11.10 21.95
C PRO A 258 11.38 -12.11 21.32
#